data_AF-A0A9P0AJP5-F1
#
_entry.id   AF-A0A9P0AJP5-F1
#
_cell.length_a   1.000
_cell.length_b   1.000
_cell.length_c   1.000
_cell.angle_alpha   90.00
_cell.angle_beta   90.00
_cell.angle_gamma   90.00
#
_symmetry.space_group_name_H-M   'P 1'
#
loop_
_entity.id
_entity.type
_entity.pdbx_description
1 polymer ?
#
loop_
_entity_poly.entity_id
_entity_poly.type
_entity_poly.pdbx_seq_one_letter_code
_entity_poly.pdbx_strand_id
1 'polypeptide(L)'
;MSGEEGEAAERQDLERLWKQEIAANVDSESTAIFDWWARLTAQYAENARTYFNLEFLDNKAKWFYEIKDELKSPTAVACAIIFQYFEYEPQSEDWREKNSEHFKEFATEVQLDDDKTRTTIELLDASKTSITEEHQSEGAYGSEDIHFFLDLDMVYLGADAPEYRAQSDKMRQEYSFLRSDQYNTSQIKDTPKFSIDTQHLRYIYIPREI
;
A
#
# COMPACT_ATOMS: atom_id res chain seq x y z
N MET A 1 0.58 29.68 15.33
CA MET A 1 1.77 29.08 14.70
C MET A 1 2.26 27.93 15.56
N SER A 2 1.44 26.89 15.78
CA SER A 2 1.79 25.75 16.64
C SER A 2 1.20 24.44 16.10
N GLY A 3 0.91 24.39 14.80
CA GLY A 3 0.32 23.20 14.14
C GLY A 3 1.32 22.41 13.32
N GLU A 4 2.36 23.05 12.77
CA GLU A 4 3.24 22.41 11.77
C GLU A 4 4.36 21.55 12.40
N GLU A 5 4.83 21.85 13.63
CA GLU A 5 5.91 21.07 14.26
C GLU A 5 5.45 19.72 14.85
N GLY A 6 4.14 19.55 15.10
CA GLY A 6 3.58 18.28 15.59
C GLY A 6 3.38 17.24 14.49
N GLU A 7 3.04 17.70 13.28
CA GLU A 7 2.73 16.84 12.13
C GLU A 7 3.98 16.21 11.51
N ALA A 8 5.14 16.88 11.63
CA ALA A 8 6.43 16.39 11.12
C ALA A 8 7.01 15.20 11.93
N ALA A 9 6.57 14.99 13.17
CA ALA A 9 7.02 13.86 13.98
C ALA A 9 6.30 12.54 13.64
N GLU A 10 5.12 12.61 13.01
CA GLU A 10 4.19 11.50 12.82
C GLU A 10 4.40 10.69 11.53
N ARG A 11 5.32 11.07 10.63
CA ARG A 11 5.45 10.44 9.29
C ARG A 11 6.89 10.06 8.90
N GLN A 12 7.62 9.57 9.89
CA GLN A 12 9.06 9.32 9.75
C GLN A 12 9.35 8.15 8.79
N ASP A 13 8.51 7.12 8.79
CA ASP A 13 8.75 5.91 8.00
C ASP A 13 8.40 6.14 6.53
N LEU A 14 7.34 6.88 6.22
CA LEU A 14 7.00 7.28 4.85
C LEU A 14 8.10 8.16 4.23
N GLU A 15 8.56 9.18 4.96
CA GLU A 15 9.66 10.02 4.49
C GLU A 15 10.95 9.21 4.29
N ARG A 16 11.23 8.28 5.20
CA ARG A 16 12.38 7.40 5.11
C ARG A 16 12.28 6.49 3.89
N LEU A 17 11.13 5.87 3.66
CA LEU A 17 10.84 5.03 2.48
C LEU A 17 11.10 5.82 1.19
N TRP A 18 10.53 7.03 1.09
CA TRP A 18 10.73 7.89 -0.07
C TRP A 18 12.20 8.24 -0.28
N LYS A 19 12.88 8.72 0.77
CA LYS A 19 14.28 9.18 0.67
C LYS A 19 15.25 8.03 0.37
N GLN A 20 15.11 6.89 1.04
CA GLN A 20 16.09 5.80 1.01
C GLN A 20 15.83 4.80 -0.13
N GLU A 21 14.57 4.51 -0.44
CA GLU A 21 14.24 3.45 -1.40
C GLU A 21 13.93 4.01 -2.78
N ILE A 22 13.42 5.24 -2.86
CA ILE A 22 13.02 5.86 -4.14
C ILE A 22 14.03 6.95 -4.53
N ALA A 23 14.10 8.06 -3.81
CA ALA A 23 14.92 9.22 -4.18
C ALA A 23 16.42 8.91 -4.30
N ALA A 24 16.96 8.02 -3.46
CA ALA A 24 18.36 7.61 -3.54
C ALA A 24 18.66 6.64 -4.71
N ASN A 25 17.65 6.12 -5.39
CA ASN A 25 17.77 5.10 -6.45
C ASN A 25 17.32 5.61 -7.83
N VAL A 26 17.16 6.92 -7.98
CA VAL A 26 16.85 7.60 -9.25
C VAL A 26 18.02 8.49 -9.67
N ASP A 27 17.94 9.08 -10.87
CA ASP A 27 18.96 10.03 -11.33
C ASP A 27 19.09 11.22 -10.36
N SER A 28 20.30 11.42 -9.82
CA SER A 28 20.63 12.49 -8.87
C SER A 28 20.45 13.90 -9.43
N GLU A 29 20.42 14.05 -10.76
CA GLU A 29 20.17 15.35 -11.41
C GLU A 29 18.67 15.65 -11.58
N SER A 30 17.79 14.67 -11.38
CA SER A 30 16.34 14.88 -11.53
C SER A 30 15.78 15.72 -10.38
N THR A 31 15.31 16.92 -10.70
CA THR A 31 14.55 17.76 -9.76
C THR A 31 13.10 17.31 -9.60
N ALA A 32 12.61 16.43 -10.48
CA ALA A 32 11.22 15.97 -10.48
C ALA A 32 10.86 15.24 -9.18
N ILE A 33 11.84 14.65 -8.48
CA ILE A 33 11.62 13.95 -7.21
C ILE A 33 10.98 14.85 -6.13
N PHE A 34 11.28 16.15 -6.13
CA PHE A 34 10.68 17.09 -5.17
C PHE A 34 9.23 17.41 -5.52
N ASP A 35 8.94 17.60 -6.81
CA ASP A 35 7.60 17.89 -7.30
C ASP A 35 6.68 16.68 -7.08
N TRP A 36 7.18 15.47 -7.33
CA TRP A 36 6.43 14.23 -7.07
C TRP A 36 6.16 13.99 -5.59
N TRP A 37 7.12 14.29 -4.71
CA TRP A 37 6.89 14.23 -3.26
C TRP A 37 5.79 15.21 -2.82
N ALA A 38 5.80 16.44 -3.34
CA ALA A 38 4.77 17.43 -3.05
C ALA A 38 3.39 16.99 -3.56
N ARG A 39 3.32 16.42 -4.77
CA ARG A 39 2.07 15.87 -5.34
C ARG A 39 1.55 14.69 -4.51
N LEU A 40 2.42 13.74 -4.18
CA LEU A 40 2.09 12.58 -3.36
C LEU A 40 1.49 12.98 -2.01
N THR A 41 2.18 13.86 -1.30
CA THR A 41 1.73 14.32 0.02
C THR A 41 0.42 15.09 -0.07
N ALA A 42 0.23 15.93 -1.09
CA ALA A 42 -1.04 16.60 -1.32
C ALA A 42 -2.19 15.59 -1.56
N GLN A 43 -1.95 14.58 -2.40
CA GLN A 43 -2.97 13.62 -2.82
C GLN A 43 -3.45 12.72 -1.67
N TYR A 44 -2.54 12.22 -0.83
CA TYR A 44 -2.91 11.41 0.34
C TYR A 44 -3.35 12.23 1.56
N ALA A 45 -3.21 13.56 1.53
CA ALA A 45 -3.74 14.48 2.55
C ALA A 45 -5.20 14.90 2.29
N GLU A 46 -5.82 14.42 1.21
CA GLU A 46 -7.21 14.74 0.90
C GLU A 46 -8.15 14.28 2.03
N ASN A 47 -8.92 15.23 2.57
CA ASN A 47 -9.83 14.99 3.70
C ASN A 47 -10.91 13.92 3.45
N ALA A 48 -11.17 13.58 2.18
CA ALA A 48 -12.14 12.55 1.83
C ALA A 48 -11.63 11.13 2.16
N ARG A 49 -10.31 10.93 2.31
CA ARG A 49 -9.68 9.63 2.55
C ARG A 49 -9.62 9.34 4.05
N THR A 50 -10.44 8.40 4.48
CA THR A 50 -10.54 8.03 5.91
C THR A 50 -9.59 6.90 6.30
N TYR A 51 -9.18 6.06 5.34
CA TYR A 51 -8.25 4.96 5.50
C TYR A 51 -7.03 5.12 4.60
N PHE A 52 -7.20 5.28 3.28
CA PHE A 52 -6.09 5.32 2.30
C PHE A 52 -5.39 6.69 2.24
N ASN A 53 -4.92 7.17 3.38
CA ASN A 53 -4.30 8.48 3.57
C ASN A 53 -2.82 8.36 3.97
N LEU A 54 -2.22 9.46 4.42
CA LEU A 54 -0.80 9.50 4.80
C LEU A 54 -0.47 8.61 6.01
N GLU A 55 -1.41 8.38 6.94
CA GLU A 55 -1.22 7.46 8.06
C GLU A 55 -1.14 6.01 7.57
N PHE A 56 -1.96 5.64 6.57
CA PHE A 56 -1.87 4.33 5.93
C PHE A 56 -0.51 4.11 5.26
N LEU A 57 -0.03 5.10 4.50
CA LEU A 57 1.29 5.00 3.86
C LEU A 57 2.43 4.91 4.87
N ASP A 58 2.39 5.69 5.95
CA ASP A 58 3.42 5.63 7.00
C ASP A 58 3.43 4.28 7.72
N ASN A 59 2.26 3.76 8.08
CA ASN A 59 2.14 2.41 8.64
C ASN A 59 2.63 1.32 7.67
N LYS A 60 2.30 1.44 6.37
CA LYS A 60 2.76 0.50 5.34
C LYS A 60 4.28 0.59 5.16
N ALA A 61 4.86 1.79 5.23
CA ALA A 61 6.30 2.02 5.17
C ALA A 61 7.04 1.45 6.39
N LYS A 62 6.47 1.54 7.58
CA LYS A 62 7.00 0.89 8.78
C LYS A 62 7.13 -0.62 8.57
N TRP A 63 6.06 -1.29 8.13
CA TRP A 63 6.07 -2.73 7.89
C TRP A 63 6.97 -3.15 6.73
N PHE A 64 7.08 -2.30 5.70
CA PHE A 64 8.06 -2.51 4.63
C PHE A 64 9.48 -2.69 5.17
N TYR A 65 9.89 -1.94 6.20
CA TYR A 65 11.23 -2.08 6.78
C TYR A 65 11.44 -3.38 7.56
N GLU A 66 10.38 -4.01 8.06
CA GLU A 66 10.47 -5.32 8.72
C GLU A 66 10.74 -6.46 7.71
N ILE A 67 10.28 -6.31 6.47
CA ILE A 67 10.42 -7.32 5.41
C ILE A 67 11.50 -6.97 4.38
N LYS A 68 12.12 -5.78 4.46
CA LYS A 68 12.96 -5.23 3.40
C LYS A 68 14.08 -6.18 2.97
N ASP A 69 14.70 -6.87 3.91
CA ASP A 69 15.82 -7.79 3.65
C ASP A 69 15.39 -9.07 2.92
N GLU A 70 14.09 -9.34 2.83
CA GLU A 70 13.51 -10.45 2.07
C GLU A 70 13.12 -10.06 0.64
N LEU A 71 13.06 -8.76 0.35
CA LEU A 71 12.65 -8.23 -0.95
C LEU A 71 13.79 -8.33 -1.96
N LYS A 72 13.44 -8.77 -3.18
CA LYS A 72 14.35 -8.81 -4.32
C LYS A 72 14.57 -7.41 -4.90
N SER A 73 13.52 -6.59 -4.91
CA SER A 73 13.56 -5.20 -5.38
C SER A 73 12.85 -4.25 -4.39
N PRO A 74 13.52 -3.86 -3.30
CA PRO A 74 12.98 -2.91 -2.33
C PRO A 74 12.46 -1.62 -2.97
N THR A 75 13.17 -1.07 -3.95
CA THR A 75 12.74 0.14 -4.68
C THR A 75 11.45 -0.09 -5.46
N ALA A 76 11.29 -1.22 -6.14
CA ALA A 76 10.06 -1.48 -6.90
C ALA A 76 8.85 -1.65 -5.98
N VAL A 77 9.02 -2.35 -4.85
CA VAL A 77 7.97 -2.49 -3.83
C VAL A 77 7.65 -1.14 -3.19
N ALA A 78 8.64 -0.31 -2.88
CA ALA A 78 8.43 1.04 -2.36
C ALA A 78 7.65 1.92 -3.35
N CYS A 79 8.01 1.89 -4.64
CA CYS A 79 7.25 2.59 -5.68
C CYS A 79 5.81 2.06 -5.76
N ALA A 80 5.61 0.74 -5.72
CA ALA A 80 4.27 0.15 -5.74
C ALA A 80 3.43 0.61 -4.54
N ILE A 81 3.99 0.62 -3.32
CA ILE A 81 3.34 1.13 -2.10
C ILE A 81 2.83 2.56 -2.31
N ILE A 82 3.69 3.43 -2.84
CA ILE A 82 3.39 4.84 -3.05
C ILE A 82 2.29 5.05 -4.10
N PHE A 83 2.41 4.34 -5.23
CA PHE A 83 1.54 4.58 -6.38
C PHE A 83 0.23 3.80 -6.33
N GLN A 84 0.14 2.73 -5.55
CA GLN A 84 -1.03 1.85 -5.52
C GLN A 84 -2.34 2.59 -5.33
N TYR A 85 -2.42 3.52 -4.37
CA TYR A 85 -3.60 4.33 -4.05
C TYR A 85 -3.37 5.82 -4.30
N PHE A 86 -2.47 6.17 -5.24
CA PHE A 86 -2.10 7.55 -5.53
C PHE A 86 -3.34 8.38 -5.87
N GLU A 87 -4.01 8.11 -6.99
CA GLU A 87 -5.42 8.44 -7.14
C GLU A 87 -6.26 7.39 -6.40
N TYR A 88 -7.36 7.84 -5.80
CA TYR A 88 -8.29 6.96 -5.12
C TYR A 88 -9.71 7.50 -5.22
N GLU A 89 -10.55 6.78 -5.97
CA GLU A 89 -11.99 7.05 -6.05
C GLU A 89 -12.73 5.72 -5.89
N PRO A 90 -13.19 5.37 -4.68
CA PRO A 90 -13.78 4.05 -4.40
C PRO A 90 -15.06 3.75 -5.20
N GLN A 91 -15.68 4.77 -5.81
CA GLN A 91 -16.85 4.61 -6.67
C GLN A 91 -16.50 4.38 -8.16
N SER A 92 -15.21 4.42 -8.52
CA SER A 92 -14.70 4.18 -9.87
C SER A 92 -13.68 3.05 -9.86
N GLU A 93 -13.52 2.35 -10.98
CA GLU A 93 -12.44 1.37 -11.17
C GLU A 93 -11.25 1.95 -11.95
N ASP A 94 -11.44 3.12 -12.58
CA ASP A 94 -10.46 3.71 -13.50
C ASP A 94 -9.18 4.20 -12.80
N TRP A 95 -9.27 4.52 -11.50
CA TRP A 95 -8.15 5.09 -10.75
C TRP A 95 -6.95 4.14 -10.65
N ARG A 96 -7.18 2.82 -10.67
CA ARG A 96 -6.09 1.83 -10.62
C ARG A 96 -5.22 1.86 -11.87
N GLU A 97 -5.84 2.08 -13.03
CA GLU A 97 -5.09 2.22 -14.28
C GLU A 97 -4.36 3.57 -14.32
N LYS A 98 -5.02 4.65 -13.90
CA LYS A 98 -4.40 5.98 -13.77
C LYS A 98 -3.18 5.98 -12.85
N ASN A 99 -3.20 5.19 -11.78
CA ASN A 99 -2.05 5.04 -10.87
C ASN A 99 -0.85 4.39 -11.56
N SER A 100 -1.11 3.42 -12.44
CA SER A 100 -0.07 2.82 -13.29
C SER A 100 0.45 3.82 -14.31
N GLU A 101 -0.40 4.71 -14.85
CA GLU A 101 0.00 5.80 -15.74
C GLU A 101 0.86 6.85 -15.02
N HIS A 102 0.44 7.31 -13.84
CA HIS A 102 1.21 8.23 -13.00
C HIS A 102 2.57 7.65 -12.60
N PHE A 103 2.63 6.36 -12.31
CA PHE A 103 3.91 5.71 -12.05
C PHE A 103 4.82 5.72 -13.29
N LYS A 104 4.28 5.45 -14.50
CA LYS A 104 5.07 5.50 -15.74
C LYS A 104 5.59 6.91 -16.03
N GLU A 105 4.77 7.94 -15.77
CA GLU A 105 5.18 9.34 -15.85
C GLU A 105 6.34 9.61 -14.88
N PHE A 106 6.17 9.25 -13.61
CA PHE A 106 7.19 9.37 -12.58
C PHE A 106 8.50 8.69 -12.99
N ALA A 107 8.43 7.40 -13.35
CA ALA A 107 9.58 6.60 -13.74
C ALA A 107 10.35 7.22 -14.92
N THR A 108 9.63 7.81 -15.87
CA THR A 108 10.24 8.51 -17.02
C THR A 108 10.96 9.79 -16.57
N GLU A 109 10.32 10.62 -15.76
CA GLU A 109 10.86 11.92 -15.32
C GLU A 109 12.06 11.79 -14.37
N VAL A 110 12.11 10.72 -13.58
CA VAL A 110 13.23 10.43 -12.67
C VAL A 110 14.26 9.46 -13.25
N GLN A 111 14.06 9.00 -14.49
CA GLN A 111 14.89 8.01 -15.17
C GLN A 111 15.09 6.75 -14.32
N LEU A 112 14.00 6.21 -13.78
CA LEU A 112 14.02 4.96 -13.03
C LEU A 112 14.42 3.80 -13.95
N ASP A 113 15.32 2.96 -13.45
CA ASP A 113 15.79 1.74 -14.10
C ASP A 113 14.65 0.85 -14.64
N ASP A 114 14.82 0.31 -15.84
CA ASP A 114 13.78 -0.42 -16.59
C ASP A 114 13.28 -1.65 -15.84
N ASP A 115 14.18 -2.38 -15.15
CA ASP A 115 13.80 -3.57 -14.37
C ASP A 115 12.92 -3.18 -13.17
N LYS A 116 13.27 -2.11 -12.45
CA LYS A 116 12.44 -1.59 -11.35
C LYS A 116 11.10 -1.08 -11.86
N THR A 117 11.09 -0.41 -13.00
CA THR A 117 9.87 0.08 -13.65
C THR A 117 8.94 -1.09 -14.00
N ARG A 118 9.47 -2.12 -14.65
CA ARG A 118 8.71 -3.33 -14.99
C ARG A 118 8.16 -4.03 -13.75
N THR A 119 8.99 -4.31 -12.75
CA THR A 119 8.55 -4.97 -11.51
C THR A 119 7.50 -4.15 -10.78
N THR A 120 7.63 -2.83 -10.72
CA THR A 120 6.61 -1.98 -10.08
C THR A 120 5.26 -2.09 -10.80
N ILE A 121 5.25 -2.09 -12.14
CA ILE A 121 4.02 -2.27 -12.92
C ILE A 121 3.38 -3.64 -12.64
N GLU A 122 4.19 -4.72 -12.61
CA GLU A 122 3.72 -6.07 -12.27
C GLU A 122 3.06 -6.11 -10.87
N LEU A 123 3.62 -5.40 -9.88
CA LEU A 123 3.06 -5.28 -8.53
C LEU A 123 1.75 -4.47 -8.51
N LEU A 124 1.70 -3.34 -9.21
CA LEU A 124 0.49 -2.52 -9.32
C LEU A 124 -0.64 -3.28 -10.00
N ASP A 125 -0.34 -4.07 -11.04
CA ASP A 125 -1.32 -4.92 -11.71
C ASP A 125 -1.81 -6.04 -10.78
N ALA A 126 -0.92 -6.69 -10.03
CA ALA A 126 -1.29 -7.70 -9.03
C ALA A 126 -2.20 -7.14 -7.92
N SER A 127 -2.02 -5.86 -7.54
CA SER A 127 -2.84 -5.20 -6.53
C SER A 127 -4.33 -5.13 -6.88
N LYS A 128 -4.67 -5.25 -8.19
CA LYS A 128 -6.04 -5.22 -8.70
C LYS A 128 -6.87 -6.41 -8.22
N THR A 129 -6.23 -7.57 -8.00
CA THR A 129 -6.90 -8.77 -7.46
C THR A 129 -6.70 -8.93 -5.95
N SER A 130 -5.69 -8.26 -5.38
CA SER A 130 -5.34 -8.29 -3.95
C SER A 130 -5.03 -9.69 -3.38
N ILE A 131 -4.84 -10.70 -4.24
CA ILE A 131 -4.63 -12.09 -3.85
C ILE A 131 -3.86 -12.87 -4.95
N THR A 132 -3.01 -13.80 -4.55
CA THR A 132 -2.35 -14.79 -5.43
C THR A 132 -2.86 -16.22 -5.18
N GLU A 133 -2.41 -17.20 -5.95
CA GLU A 133 -2.75 -18.61 -5.73
C GLU A 133 -2.24 -19.14 -4.37
N GLU A 134 -1.06 -18.69 -3.95
CA GLU A 134 -0.45 -19.01 -2.67
C GLU A 134 -1.32 -18.51 -1.51
N HIS A 135 -1.84 -17.29 -1.62
CA HIS A 135 -2.79 -16.75 -0.66
C HIS A 135 -4.11 -17.53 -0.60
N GLN A 136 -4.46 -18.32 -1.62
CA GLN A 136 -5.67 -19.16 -1.63
C GLN A 136 -5.41 -20.60 -1.18
N SER A 137 -4.15 -20.96 -0.98
CA SER A 137 -3.73 -22.30 -0.64
C SER A 137 -3.50 -22.42 0.87
N GLU A 138 -4.23 -23.34 1.51
CA GLU A 138 -4.13 -23.56 2.96
C GLU A 138 -2.69 -23.92 3.37
N GLY A 139 -2.15 -23.20 4.35
CA GLY A 139 -0.79 -23.41 4.87
C GLY A 139 0.34 -23.01 3.92
N ALA A 140 0.03 -22.43 2.74
CA ALA A 140 1.02 -21.89 1.83
C ALA A 140 1.25 -20.40 2.10
N TYR A 141 2.46 -19.96 1.79
CA TYR A 141 2.84 -18.55 1.70
C TYR A 141 3.80 -18.42 0.52
N GLY A 142 3.79 -17.26 -0.13
CA GLY A 142 4.76 -16.94 -1.15
C GLY A 142 6.01 -16.26 -0.59
N SER A 143 7.06 -16.16 -1.41
CA SER A 143 8.36 -15.57 -1.03
C SER A 143 8.87 -14.60 -2.11
N GLU A 144 7.97 -14.07 -2.90
CA GLU A 144 8.26 -13.13 -3.98
C GLU A 144 7.75 -11.76 -3.58
N ASP A 145 8.31 -10.69 -4.15
CA ASP A 145 7.95 -9.31 -3.83
C ASP A 145 6.45 -9.05 -3.93
N ILE A 146 5.76 -9.70 -4.89
CA ILE A 146 4.29 -9.65 -5.03
C ILE A 146 3.55 -10.15 -3.79
N HIS A 147 4.05 -11.21 -3.14
CA HIS A 147 3.43 -11.77 -1.94
C HIS A 147 3.58 -10.81 -0.77
N PHE A 148 4.81 -10.38 -0.51
CA PHE A 148 5.09 -9.40 0.53
C PHE A 148 4.31 -8.09 0.33
N PHE A 149 4.26 -7.59 -0.90
CA PHE A 149 3.56 -6.35 -1.21
C PHE A 149 2.05 -6.43 -0.94
N LEU A 150 1.41 -7.55 -1.30
CA LEU A 150 -0.01 -7.77 -1.02
C LEU A 150 -0.26 -8.06 0.46
N ASP A 151 0.66 -8.77 1.13
CA ASP A 151 0.61 -9.01 2.57
C ASP A 151 0.55 -7.69 3.36
N LEU A 152 1.34 -6.68 2.93
CA LEU A 152 1.37 -5.36 3.54
C LEU A 152 0.00 -4.64 3.57
N ASP A 153 -0.87 -4.84 2.57
CA ASP A 153 -2.22 -4.23 2.57
C ASP A 153 -3.14 -4.79 3.64
N MET A 154 -2.88 -6.04 4.00
CA MET A 154 -3.78 -6.76 4.84
C MET A 154 -3.31 -6.67 6.31
N VAL A 155 -2.05 -6.28 6.63
CA VAL A 155 -1.41 -6.36 7.97
C VAL A 155 -2.32 -6.02 9.17
N TYR A 156 -3.23 -5.05 9.02
CA TYR A 156 -4.21 -4.69 10.05
C TYR A 156 -5.11 -5.85 10.54
N LEU A 157 -5.27 -6.92 9.75
CA LEU A 157 -6.03 -8.12 10.12
C LEU A 157 -5.40 -8.92 11.26
N GLY A 158 -4.07 -8.82 11.43
CA GLY A 158 -3.33 -9.46 12.53
C GLY A 158 -3.14 -8.55 13.74
N ALA A 159 -3.65 -7.31 13.69
CA ALA A 159 -3.54 -6.36 14.79
C ALA A 159 -4.39 -6.78 15.99
N ASP A 160 -4.12 -6.17 17.14
CA ASP A 160 -4.93 -6.42 18.33
C ASP A 160 -6.38 -5.93 18.15
N ALA A 161 -7.29 -6.40 19.02
CA ALA A 161 -8.71 -6.13 18.83
C ALA A 161 -9.06 -4.62 18.82
N PRO A 162 -8.46 -3.74 19.66
CA PRO A 162 -8.60 -2.30 19.54
C PRO A 162 -8.16 -1.74 18.17
N GLU A 163 -6.96 -2.06 17.71
CA GLU A 163 -6.40 -1.54 16.47
C GLU A 163 -7.15 -2.07 15.24
N TYR A 164 -7.44 -3.36 15.20
CA TYR A 164 -8.26 -3.98 14.16
C TYR A 164 -9.62 -3.27 14.01
N ARG A 165 -10.30 -2.95 15.13
CA ARG A 165 -11.57 -2.23 15.10
C ARG A 165 -11.42 -0.81 14.56
N ALA A 166 -10.41 -0.07 15.02
CA ALA A 166 -10.16 1.29 14.55
C ALA A 166 -9.90 1.33 13.03
N GLN A 167 -9.07 0.43 12.52
CA GLN A 167 -8.77 0.32 11.10
C GLN A 167 -9.99 -0.14 10.29
N SER A 168 -10.76 -1.10 10.80
CA SER A 168 -12.01 -1.56 10.17
C SER A 168 -13.08 -0.45 10.11
N ASP A 169 -13.18 0.39 11.13
CA ASP A 169 -14.11 1.52 11.16
C ASP A 169 -13.71 2.61 10.16
N LYS A 170 -12.40 2.93 10.06
CA LYS A 170 -11.86 3.83 9.02
C LYS A 170 -12.15 3.27 7.62
N MET A 171 -11.81 2.00 7.37
CA MET A 171 -12.12 1.33 6.10
C MET A 171 -13.62 1.35 5.79
N ARG A 172 -14.49 1.17 6.79
CA ARG A 172 -15.93 1.23 6.58
C ARG A 172 -16.41 2.62 6.17
N GLN A 173 -15.74 3.68 6.62
CA GLN A 173 -16.09 5.06 6.27
C GLN A 173 -15.78 5.38 4.80
N GLU A 174 -14.70 4.83 4.22
CA GLU A 174 -14.39 4.96 2.78
C GLU A 174 -15.55 4.48 1.91
N TYR A 175 -16.27 3.46 2.38
CA TYR A 175 -17.40 2.85 1.69
C TYR A 175 -18.74 3.21 2.34
N SER A 176 -18.84 4.36 3.00
CA SER A 176 -20.08 4.85 3.62
C SER A 176 -21.25 5.02 2.63
N PHE A 177 -20.95 5.19 1.34
CA PHE A 177 -21.92 5.22 0.26
C PHE A 177 -22.57 3.84 -0.02
N LEU A 178 -21.94 2.73 0.39
CA LEU A 178 -22.51 1.40 0.29
C LEU A 178 -23.42 1.10 1.46
N ARG A 179 -24.56 0.47 1.16
CA ARG A 179 -25.41 -0.11 2.21
C ARG A 179 -24.70 -1.26 2.91
N SER A 180 -25.10 -1.55 4.14
CA SER A 180 -24.43 -2.59 4.94
C SER A 180 -24.49 -3.98 4.31
N ASP A 181 -25.56 -4.35 3.61
CA ASP A 181 -25.64 -5.59 2.84
C ASP A 181 -24.58 -5.64 1.73
N GLN A 182 -24.49 -4.56 0.94
CA GLN A 182 -23.54 -4.45 -0.17
C GLN A 182 -22.08 -4.45 0.29
N TYR A 183 -21.77 -3.71 1.35
CA TYR A 183 -20.44 -3.70 1.95
C TYR A 183 -20.08 -5.07 2.55
N ASN A 184 -21.05 -5.79 3.12
CA ASN A 184 -20.78 -7.10 3.73
C ASN A 184 -20.51 -8.21 2.72
N THR A 185 -20.91 -8.02 1.47
CA THR A 185 -20.69 -8.97 0.36
C THR A 185 -19.65 -8.48 -0.64
N SER A 186 -18.95 -7.37 -0.35
CA SER A 186 -17.90 -6.86 -1.21
C SER A 186 -16.57 -7.53 -0.85
N GLN A 187 -15.68 -7.65 -1.84
CA GLN A 187 -14.34 -8.21 -1.64
C GLN A 187 -13.51 -7.41 -0.61
N ILE A 188 -13.89 -6.15 -0.36
CA ILE A 188 -13.33 -5.27 0.67
C ILE A 188 -13.54 -5.83 2.09
N LYS A 189 -14.67 -6.52 2.34
CA LYS A 189 -15.00 -7.10 3.65
C LYS A 189 -14.85 -8.62 3.70
N ASP A 190 -14.57 -9.28 2.57
CA ASP A 190 -14.38 -10.74 2.52
C ASP A 190 -12.93 -11.19 2.83
N THR A 191 -12.03 -10.24 3.09
CA THR A 191 -10.67 -10.46 3.63
C THR A 191 -10.59 -11.24 4.98
N PRO A 192 -11.62 -11.37 5.85
CA PRO A 192 -11.52 -12.13 7.11
C PRO A 192 -11.45 -13.66 7.01
N LYS A 193 -11.16 -14.24 5.82
CA LYS A 193 -10.84 -15.67 5.65
C LYS A 193 -9.34 -15.97 5.78
N PHE A 194 -8.53 -14.94 5.99
CA PHE A 194 -7.08 -15.08 6.10
C PHE A 194 -6.62 -14.74 7.52
N SER A 195 -5.54 -15.39 7.96
CA SER A 195 -4.80 -15.04 9.17
C SER A 195 -3.39 -14.60 8.80
N ILE A 196 -2.83 -13.69 9.58
CA ILE A 196 -1.41 -13.34 9.47
C ILE A 196 -0.61 -14.20 10.42
N ASP A 197 0.44 -14.83 9.92
CA ASP A 197 1.56 -15.22 10.76
C ASP A 197 2.32 -13.95 11.18
N THR A 198 1.98 -13.43 12.36
CA THR A 198 2.57 -12.20 12.90
C THR A 198 4.06 -12.34 13.21
N GLN A 199 4.63 -13.56 13.23
CA GLN A 199 6.06 -13.76 13.39
C GLN A 199 6.83 -13.44 12.11
N HIS A 200 6.22 -13.66 10.94
CA HIS A 200 6.88 -13.51 9.63
C HIS A 200 6.19 -12.48 8.72
N LEU A 201 5.10 -11.85 9.17
CA LEU A 201 4.26 -10.94 8.38
C LEU A 201 3.74 -11.56 7.08
N ARG A 202 3.45 -12.87 7.11
CA ARG A 202 2.98 -13.61 5.95
C ARG A 202 1.54 -14.01 6.07
N TYR A 203 0.80 -13.91 4.97
CA TYR A 203 -0.58 -14.36 4.92
C TYR A 203 -0.71 -15.86 4.75
N ILE A 204 -1.70 -16.42 5.45
CA ILE A 204 -2.08 -17.83 5.35
C ILE A 204 -3.62 -17.89 5.25
N TYR A 205 -4.11 -18.60 4.24
CA TYR A 205 -5.54 -18.93 4.15
C TYR A 205 -5.93 -19.94 5.22
N ILE A 206 -6.99 -19.61 5.97
CA ILE A 206 -7.60 -20.54 6.92
C ILE A 206 -9.06 -20.77 6.51
N PRO A 207 -9.44 -21.97 6.04
CA PRO A 207 -10.82 -22.29 5.77
C PRO A 207 -11.66 -22.14 7.05
N ARG A 208 -12.71 -21.32 7.03
CA ARG A 208 -13.70 -21.36 8.12
C ARG A 208 -14.59 -22.58 7.94
N GLU A 209 -14.72 -23.40 8.98
CA GLU A 209 -15.83 -24.33 9.09
C GLU A 209 -17.14 -23.52 9.11
N ILE A 210 -18.05 -23.85 8.19
CA ILE A 210 -19.38 -23.24 8.05
C ILE A 210 -20.36 -23.97 8.97
#